data_AF-A0A8J5RQV7-F1
#
_entry.id   AF-A0A8J5RQV7-F1
#
_cell.length_a   1.000
_cell.length_b   1.000
_cell.length_c   1.000
_cell.angle_alpha   90.00
_cell.angle_beta   90.00
_cell.angle_gamma   90.00
#
_symmetry.space_group_name_H-M   'P 1'
#
loop_
_entity.id
_entity.type
_entity.pdbx_description
1 polymer ?
#
loop_
_entity_poly.entity_id
_entity_poly.type
_entity_poly.pdbx_seq_one_letter_code
_entity_poly.pdbx_strand_id
1 'polypeptide(L)'
;MPTAVAILVIHLWWEGAYDHLQAPDFWVKVPGHGIDDLERGTVAVAPPVFNVTLRVDNGVTRLPFCTGRASAVVAYAGVQLAHADLPTGFCVPGRVVSSVPIVATSDGLGIPDELYERMESQRRRHERVSLEVQVKLEDCDGCGPFPAMLWCIAVLHGQPQEGPFRCPFFYMVKGGQRSPCIGCF
;
A
#
# COMPACT_ATOMS: atom_id res chain seq x y z
N MET A 1 30.02 -40.16 -4.11
CA MET A 1 28.90 -39.85 -5.02
C MET A 1 27.52 -39.72 -4.35
N PRO A 2 27.17 -40.31 -3.19
CA PRO A 2 25.83 -40.12 -2.60
C PRO A 2 25.66 -38.77 -1.86
N THR A 3 26.76 -38.14 -1.44
CA THR A 3 26.75 -36.88 -0.71
C THR A 3 26.31 -35.69 -1.56
N ALA A 4 26.72 -35.62 -2.83
CA ALA A 4 26.36 -34.52 -3.72
C ALA A 4 24.87 -34.52 -4.08
N VAL A 5 24.25 -35.69 -4.26
CA VAL A 5 22.82 -35.83 -4.54
C VAL A 5 21.99 -35.47 -3.30
N ALA A 6 22.39 -35.93 -2.11
CA ALA A 6 21.73 -35.56 -0.87
C ALA A 6 21.80 -34.05 -0.59
N ILE A 7 22.95 -33.41 -0.84
CA ILE A 7 23.13 -31.97 -0.70
C ILE A 7 22.26 -31.20 -1.70
N LEU A 8 22.19 -31.65 -2.97
CA LEU A 8 21.33 -31.04 -3.98
C LEU A 8 19.83 -31.16 -3.62
N VAL A 9 19.39 -32.32 -3.12
CA VAL A 9 18.01 -32.52 -2.68
C VAL A 9 17.69 -31.65 -1.46
N ILE A 10 18.61 -31.53 -0.50
CA ILE A 10 18.44 -30.63 0.65
C ILE A 10 18.38 -29.16 0.21
N HIS A 11 19.23 -28.73 -0.72
CA HIS A 11 19.16 -27.36 -1.25
C HIS A 11 17.89 -27.09 -2.05
N LEU A 12 17.42 -28.04 -2.87
CA LEU A 12 16.16 -27.90 -3.59
C LEU A 12 14.94 -27.91 -2.67
N TRP A 13 14.99 -28.67 -1.56
CA TRP A 13 13.97 -28.63 -0.51
C TRP A 13 14.05 -27.33 0.29
N TRP A 14 15.24 -26.79 0.52
CA TRP A 14 15.46 -25.52 1.22
C TRP A 14 14.99 -24.33 0.38
N GLU A 15 15.42 -24.21 -0.89
CA GLU A 15 14.95 -23.18 -1.82
C GLU A 15 13.45 -23.32 -2.10
N GLY A 16 12.94 -24.54 -2.22
CA GLY A 16 11.51 -24.81 -2.38
C GLY A 16 10.69 -24.36 -1.17
N ALA A 17 11.14 -24.65 0.05
CA ALA A 17 10.40 -24.33 1.27
C ALA A 17 10.43 -22.83 1.65
N TYR A 18 11.51 -22.11 1.33
CA TYR A 18 11.64 -20.68 1.63
C TYR A 18 10.89 -19.77 0.64
N ASP A 19 10.70 -20.19 -0.61
CA ASP A 19 9.92 -19.49 -1.66
C ASP A 19 8.42 -19.31 -1.31
N HIS A 20 7.96 -19.79 -0.15
CA HIS A 20 6.54 -19.90 0.20
C HIS A 20 6.03 -18.90 1.26
N LEU A 21 6.91 -18.19 1.98
CA LEU A 21 6.50 -17.34 3.11
C LEU A 21 6.83 -15.85 2.96
N GLN A 22 7.44 -15.44 1.85
CA GLN A 22 7.76 -14.03 1.64
C GLN A 22 6.51 -13.24 1.26
N ALA A 23 6.22 -12.18 2.04
CA ALA A 23 5.16 -11.25 1.66
C ALA A 23 5.57 -10.49 0.40
N PRO A 24 4.61 -10.14 -0.48
CA PRO A 24 4.91 -9.33 -1.65
C PRO A 24 5.55 -7.99 -1.28
N ASP A 25 6.27 -7.41 -2.24
CA ASP A 25 6.67 -6.02 -2.15
C ASP A 25 5.52 -5.11 -2.58
N PHE A 26 5.28 -4.05 -1.81
CA PHE A 26 4.18 -3.12 -2.05
C PHE A 26 4.69 -1.71 -2.30
N TRP A 27 4.07 -1.00 -3.24
CA TRP A 27 4.20 0.46 -3.36
C TRP A 27 2.93 1.05 -3.96
N VAL A 28 2.71 2.34 -3.76
CA VAL A 28 1.51 3.02 -4.26
C VAL A 28 1.86 4.10 -5.26
N LYS A 29 0.91 4.37 -6.15
CA LYS A 29 0.90 5.57 -6.98
C LYS A 29 -0.47 6.22 -6.86
N VAL A 30 -0.50 7.55 -6.82
CA VAL A 30 -1.72 8.33 -7.00
C VAL A 30 -1.48 9.13 -8.28
N PRO A 31 -2.07 8.72 -9.43
CA PRO A 31 -1.91 9.43 -10.69
C PRO A 31 -2.49 10.83 -10.52
N GLY A 32 -1.69 11.82 -10.92
CA GLY A 32 -1.93 13.21 -10.59
C GLY A 32 -2.90 13.89 -11.55
N HIS A 33 -3.99 14.37 -10.96
CA HIS A 33 -4.74 15.55 -11.39
C HIS A 33 -4.22 16.83 -10.71
N GLY A 34 -3.19 16.71 -9.86
CA GLY A 34 -2.60 17.83 -9.11
C GLY A 34 -3.45 18.25 -7.92
N ILE A 35 -3.06 19.35 -7.27
CA ILE A 35 -3.81 19.95 -6.16
C ILE A 35 -4.99 20.80 -6.68
N ASP A 36 -4.90 21.30 -7.91
CA ASP A 36 -5.90 22.20 -8.52
C ASP A 36 -7.29 21.55 -8.65
N ASP A 37 -7.34 20.23 -8.76
CA ASP A 37 -8.59 19.46 -8.90
C ASP A 37 -9.20 19.05 -7.54
N LEU A 38 -8.60 19.47 -6.42
CA LEU A 38 -9.12 19.22 -5.08
C LEU A 38 -10.06 20.36 -4.64
N GLU A 39 -11.35 20.07 -4.51
CA GLU A 39 -12.30 21.05 -3.98
C GLU A 39 -12.07 21.30 -2.48
N ARG A 40 -12.20 22.57 -2.08
CA ARG A 40 -12.03 23.04 -0.70
C ARG A 40 -13.36 23.11 0.05
N GLY A 41 -13.29 23.08 1.38
CA GLY A 41 -14.41 23.42 2.25
C GLY A 41 -15.08 22.21 2.91
N THR A 42 -16.12 22.48 3.70
CA THR A 42 -16.79 21.46 4.53
C THR A 42 -17.77 20.58 3.75
N VAL A 43 -18.22 21.03 2.58
CA VAL A 43 -19.07 20.28 1.64
C VAL A 43 -18.54 20.60 0.25
N ALA A 44 -18.30 19.57 -0.55
CA ALA A 44 -17.81 19.70 -1.91
C ALA A 44 -18.89 19.26 -2.93
N VAL A 45 -19.04 20.03 -4.01
CA VAL A 45 -19.91 19.67 -5.14
C VAL A 45 -19.29 18.52 -5.95
N ALA A 46 -17.98 18.54 -6.09
CA ALA A 46 -17.12 17.52 -6.67
C ALA A 46 -16.08 17.09 -5.62
N PRO A 47 -16.47 16.21 -4.67
CA PRO A 47 -15.56 15.76 -3.63
C PRO A 47 -14.29 15.12 -4.20
N PRO A 48 -13.12 15.37 -3.58
CA PRO A 48 -11.87 14.75 -3.97
C PRO A 48 -11.96 13.23 -4.10
N VAL A 49 -11.51 12.72 -5.25
CA VAL A 49 -11.35 11.29 -5.50
C VAL A 49 -9.88 10.97 -5.70
N PHE A 50 -9.36 10.05 -4.90
CA PHE A 50 -7.99 9.59 -4.99
C PHE A 50 -7.94 8.21 -5.64
N ASN A 51 -7.49 8.17 -6.90
CA ASN A 51 -7.30 6.93 -7.66
C ASN A 51 -5.99 6.23 -7.26
N VAL A 52 -5.94 5.63 -6.08
CA VAL A 52 -4.76 4.92 -5.60
C VAL A 52 -4.54 3.66 -6.45
N THR A 53 -3.32 3.48 -6.95
CA THR A 53 -2.86 2.23 -7.57
C THR A 53 -1.90 1.55 -6.60
N LEU A 54 -2.35 0.48 -5.94
CA LEU A 54 -1.48 -0.39 -5.16
C LEU A 54 -0.78 -1.35 -6.11
N ARG A 55 0.54 -1.26 -6.17
CA ARG A 55 1.40 -2.19 -6.91
C ARG A 55 1.85 -3.27 -5.95
N VAL A 56 1.69 -4.51 -6.40
CA VAL A 56 2.02 -5.72 -5.65
C VAL A 56 2.99 -6.52 -6.50
N ASP A 57 4.24 -6.61 -6.06
CA ASP A 57 5.24 -7.47 -6.66
C ASP A 57 5.29 -8.79 -5.90
N ASN A 58 4.64 -9.78 -6.50
CA ASN A 58 4.64 -11.17 -6.03
C ASN A 58 5.54 -12.03 -6.95
N GLY A 59 6.62 -11.43 -7.49
CA GLY A 59 7.51 -12.06 -8.46
C GLY A 59 8.38 -13.18 -7.87
N VAL A 60 8.67 -13.12 -6.58
CA VAL A 60 9.50 -14.11 -5.88
C VAL A 60 8.73 -15.39 -5.60
N THR A 61 7.46 -15.28 -5.23
CA THR A 61 6.63 -16.40 -4.78
C THR A 61 5.95 -17.13 -5.97
N ARG A 62 5.83 -18.46 -5.89
CA ARG A 62 5.01 -19.25 -6.85
C ARG A 62 3.51 -19.21 -6.54
N LEU A 63 3.16 -18.99 -5.29
CA LEU A 63 1.78 -18.99 -4.81
C LEU A 63 1.13 -17.62 -5.04
N PRO A 64 -0.19 -17.57 -5.23
CA PRO A 64 -0.91 -16.31 -5.20
C PRO A 64 -0.84 -15.68 -3.81
N PHE A 65 -0.94 -14.35 -3.76
CA PHE A 65 -1.21 -13.59 -2.54
C PHE A 65 -2.63 -13.06 -2.60
N CYS A 66 -3.49 -13.54 -1.70
CA CYS A 66 -4.87 -13.11 -1.57
C CYS A 66 -5.13 -12.40 -0.25
N THR A 67 -6.15 -11.54 -0.25
CA THR A 67 -6.76 -10.93 0.93
C THR A 67 -8.27 -11.05 0.81
N GLY A 68 -8.94 -11.44 1.90
CA GLY A 68 -10.39 -11.57 1.91
C GLY A 68 -11.12 -10.23 1.93
N ARG A 69 -10.57 -9.24 2.66
CA ARG A 69 -11.09 -7.87 2.74
C ARG A 69 -9.93 -6.89 2.86
N ALA A 70 -10.07 -5.72 2.27
CA ALA A 70 -9.10 -4.64 2.46
C ALA A 70 -9.81 -3.31 2.65
N SER A 71 -9.12 -2.34 3.24
CA SER A 71 -9.55 -0.94 3.24
C SER A 71 -8.35 -0.03 3.11
N ALA A 72 -8.57 1.17 2.60
CA ALA A 72 -7.53 2.16 2.43
C ALA A 72 -7.94 3.49 3.03
N VAL A 73 -6.98 4.18 3.64
CA VAL A 73 -7.12 5.55 4.12
C VAL A 73 -6.04 6.39 3.42
N VAL A 74 -6.47 7.51 2.83
CA VAL A 74 -5.57 8.53 2.30
C VAL A 74 -5.57 9.69 3.27
N ALA A 75 -4.38 10.07 3.74
CA ALA A 75 -4.20 11.13 4.71
C ALA A 75 -3.09 12.09 4.29
N TYR A 76 -3.18 13.32 4.78
CA TYR A 76 -2.13 14.32 4.66
C TYR A 76 -1.91 14.99 6.00
N ALA A 77 -0.65 15.04 6.45
CA ALA A 77 -0.27 15.59 7.75
C ALA A 77 -1.09 15.00 8.92
N GLY A 78 -1.40 13.71 8.87
CA GLY A 78 -2.18 12.99 9.89
C GLY A 78 -3.70 13.18 9.79
N VAL A 79 -4.21 14.00 8.86
CA VAL A 79 -5.65 14.20 8.67
C VAL A 79 -6.14 13.31 7.53
N GLN A 80 -7.18 12.52 7.80
CA GLN A 80 -7.83 11.69 6.79
C GLN A 80 -8.55 12.57 5.75
N LEU A 81 -8.24 12.34 4.48
CA LEU A 81 -8.84 13.04 3.34
C LEU A 81 -9.87 12.15 2.64
N ALA A 82 -9.61 10.85 2.56
CA ALA A 82 -10.47 9.90 1.86
C ALA A 82 -10.30 8.48 2.40
N HIS A 83 -11.26 7.61 2.08
CA HIS A 83 -11.17 6.17 2.34
C HIS A 83 -11.81 5.34 1.24
N ALA A 84 -11.48 4.06 1.23
CA ALA A 84 -12.09 3.05 0.38
C ALA A 84 -12.24 1.74 1.16
N ASP A 85 -13.36 1.05 0.95
CA ASP A 85 -13.56 -0.33 1.40
C ASP A 85 -13.54 -1.28 0.20
N LEU A 86 -12.80 -2.38 0.36
CA LEU A 86 -12.71 -3.47 -0.61
C LEU A 86 -13.27 -4.74 0.05
N PRO A 87 -14.60 -4.93 0.03
CA PRO A 87 -15.27 -6.00 0.78
C PRO A 87 -15.00 -7.40 0.24
N THR A 88 -14.46 -7.52 -0.97
CA THR A 88 -14.05 -8.79 -1.59
C THR A 88 -12.53 -8.95 -1.67
N GLY A 89 -11.77 -7.99 -1.11
CA GLY A 89 -10.32 -7.97 -1.17
C GLY A 89 -9.78 -8.08 -2.60
N PHE A 90 -8.67 -8.79 -2.78
CA PHE A 90 -8.04 -9.03 -4.08
C PHE A 90 -7.08 -10.23 -4.02
N CYS A 91 -6.72 -10.75 -5.20
CA CYS A 91 -5.69 -11.77 -5.35
C CYS A 91 -4.69 -11.36 -6.43
N VAL A 92 -3.42 -11.59 -6.16
CA VAL A 92 -2.31 -11.38 -7.11
C VAL A 92 -1.65 -12.72 -7.38
N PRO A 93 -1.60 -13.19 -8.65
CA PRO A 93 -0.93 -14.45 -8.99
C PRO A 93 0.54 -14.47 -8.55
N GLY A 94 1.12 -15.66 -8.43
CA GLY A 94 2.56 -15.81 -8.24
C GLY A 94 3.34 -15.42 -9.50
N ARG A 95 4.61 -15.08 -9.33
CA ARG A 95 5.57 -14.74 -10.41
C ARG A 95 5.18 -13.53 -11.27
N VAL A 96 4.35 -12.62 -10.74
CA VAL A 96 3.92 -11.42 -11.47
C VAL A 96 3.93 -10.17 -10.60
N VAL A 97 4.01 -9.01 -11.27
CA VAL A 97 3.73 -7.70 -10.68
C VAL A 97 2.35 -7.27 -11.15
N SER A 98 1.44 -7.00 -10.20
CA SER A 98 0.06 -6.59 -10.51
C SER A 98 -0.26 -5.20 -9.97
N SER A 99 -1.36 -4.64 -10.48
CA SER A 99 -1.92 -3.36 -10.06
C SER A 99 -3.34 -3.57 -9.53
N VAL A 100 -3.57 -3.18 -8.28
CA VAL A 100 -4.88 -3.16 -7.65
C VAL A 100 -5.36 -1.70 -7.61
N PRO A 101 -6.42 -1.35 -8.35
CA PRO A 101 -7.02 -0.03 -8.26
C PRO A 101 -7.84 0.10 -6.98
N ILE A 102 -7.64 1.21 -6.26
CA ILE A 102 -8.34 1.57 -5.04
C ILE A 102 -8.86 2.98 -5.25
N VAL A 103 -10.17 3.15 -5.31
CA VAL A 103 -10.81 4.46 -5.48
C VAL A 103 -11.25 4.94 -4.10
N ALA A 104 -10.51 5.90 -3.53
CA ALA A 104 -10.82 6.47 -2.23
C ALA A 104 -11.58 7.79 -2.37
N THR A 105 -12.67 7.92 -1.60
CA THR A 105 -13.56 9.09 -1.60
C THR A 105 -13.57 9.78 -0.25
N SER A 106 -13.86 11.08 -0.25
CA SER A 106 -14.00 11.90 0.96
C SER A 106 -15.43 11.95 1.52
N ASP A 107 -16.34 11.11 1.01
CA ASP A 107 -17.77 11.08 1.37
C ASP A 107 -18.48 12.44 1.26
N GLY A 108 -18.14 13.22 0.23
CA GLY A 108 -18.76 14.53 -0.02
C GLY A 108 -18.07 15.69 0.68
N LEU A 109 -17.01 15.43 1.45
CA LEU A 109 -16.23 16.48 2.12
C LEU A 109 -15.17 17.06 1.18
N GLY A 110 -14.96 18.36 1.22
CA GLY A 110 -13.80 18.99 0.58
C GLY A 110 -12.55 18.85 1.44
N ILE A 111 -11.41 19.30 0.90
CA ILE A 111 -10.19 19.44 1.68
C ILE A 111 -10.34 20.67 2.59
N PRO A 112 -10.06 20.56 3.91
CA PRO A 112 -10.01 21.72 4.80
C PRO A 112 -9.06 22.80 4.28
N ASP A 113 -9.46 24.08 4.37
CA ASP A 113 -8.73 25.21 3.77
C ASP A 113 -7.26 25.27 4.21
N GLU A 114 -6.98 25.10 5.50
CA GLU A 114 -5.62 25.10 6.04
C GLU A 114 -4.74 23.99 5.42
N LEU A 115 -5.30 22.81 5.18
CA LEU A 115 -4.58 21.70 4.56
C LEU A 115 -4.35 21.96 3.07
N TYR A 116 -5.36 22.48 2.38
CA TYR A 116 -5.24 22.83 0.97
C TYR A 116 -4.18 23.92 0.77
N GLU A 117 -4.20 24.99 1.56
CA GLU A 117 -3.21 26.07 1.50
C GLU A 117 -1.80 25.56 1.80
N ARG A 118 -1.66 24.61 2.73
CA ARG A 118 -0.38 23.98 3.02
C ARG A 118 0.14 23.15 1.84
N MET A 119 -0.71 22.34 1.23
CA MET A 119 -0.38 21.57 0.01
C MET A 119 0.05 22.51 -1.13
N GLU A 120 -0.71 23.57 -1.36
CA GLU A 120 -0.43 24.58 -2.38
C GLU A 120 0.89 25.32 -2.12
N SER A 121 1.16 25.69 -0.87
CA SER A 121 2.42 26.33 -0.46
C SER A 121 3.62 25.42 -0.76
N GLN A 122 3.53 24.12 -0.41
CA GLN A 122 4.57 23.14 -0.73
C GLN A 122 4.79 23.01 -2.24
N ARG A 123 3.71 22.86 -3.01
CA ARG A 123 3.77 22.79 -4.47
C ARG A 123 4.47 24.00 -5.08
N ARG A 124 4.10 25.22 -4.67
CA ARG A 124 4.69 26.48 -5.17
C ARG A 124 6.18 26.59 -4.88
N ARG A 125 6.65 25.97 -3.79
CA ARG A 125 8.06 25.86 -3.43
C ARG A 125 8.78 24.72 -4.15
N HIS A 126 8.10 23.99 -5.03
CA HIS A 126 8.58 22.77 -5.67
C HIS A 126 8.95 21.67 -4.66
N GLU A 127 8.34 21.71 -3.48
CA GLU A 127 8.45 20.67 -2.47
C GLU A 127 7.51 19.51 -2.82
N ARG A 128 7.81 18.32 -2.29
CA ARG A 128 6.94 17.16 -2.46
C ARG A 128 5.69 17.29 -1.61
N VAL A 129 4.55 17.08 -2.24
CA VAL A 129 3.27 16.92 -1.54
C VAL A 129 3.02 15.44 -1.35
N SER A 130 3.39 14.93 -0.17
CA SER A 130 3.32 13.52 0.17
C SER A 130 2.03 13.19 0.89
N LEU A 131 1.29 12.21 0.38
CA LEU A 131 0.13 11.60 1.01
C LEU A 131 0.56 10.30 1.72
N GLU A 132 0.04 10.10 2.92
CA GLU A 132 0.09 8.82 3.62
C GLU A 132 -1.06 7.95 3.12
N VAL A 133 -0.75 6.77 2.60
CA VAL A 133 -1.75 5.79 2.17
C VAL A 133 -1.61 4.56 3.06
N GLN A 134 -2.57 4.36 3.95
CA GLN A 134 -2.61 3.21 4.85
C GLN A 134 -3.56 2.18 4.26
N VAL A 135 -3.06 0.98 3.94
CA VAL A 135 -3.90 -0.11 3.42
C VAL A 135 -3.97 -1.21 4.47
N LYS A 136 -5.15 -1.41 5.03
CA LYS A 136 -5.43 -2.52 5.93
C LYS A 136 -5.80 -3.74 5.10
N LEU A 137 -5.16 -4.87 5.39
CA LEU A 137 -5.43 -6.16 4.77
C LEU A 137 -5.95 -7.10 5.84
N GLU A 138 -7.12 -7.66 5.59
CA GLU A 138 -7.76 -8.64 6.46
C GLU A 138 -7.83 -9.98 5.74
N ASP A 139 -7.68 -11.06 6.51
CA ASP A 139 -7.75 -12.43 6.02
C ASP A 139 -6.78 -12.65 4.82
N CYS A 140 -5.53 -12.20 4.96
CA CYS A 140 -4.51 -12.29 3.92
C CYS A 140 -3.54 -13.47 4.08
N ASP A 141 -3.09 -14.00 2.94
CA ASP A 141 -2.15 -15.12 2.88
C ASP A 141 -0.82 -14.74 3.53
N GLY A 142 -0.34 -15.57 4.47
CA GLY A 142 0.90 -15.28 5.22
C GLY A 142 0.75 -14.21 6.31
N CYS A 143 -0.45 -13.63 6.51
CA CYS A 143 -0.66 -12.61 7.54
C CYS A 143 -0.87 -13.17 8.96
N GLY A 144 -1.07 -14.49 9.07
CA GLY A 144 -1.44 -15.13 10.33
C GLY A 144 -2.84 -14.70 10.80
N PRO A 145 -3.15 -14.79 12.11
CA PRO A 145 -4.49 -14.50 12.63
C PRO A 145 -4.78 -12.99 12.78
N PHE A 146 -3.82 -12.12 12.44
CA PHE A 146 -3.92 -10.68 12.66
C PHE A 146 -4.03 -9.94 11.32
N PRO A 147 -4.81 -8.85 11.24
CA PRO A 147 -4.77 -7.97 10.09
C PRO A 147 -3.36 -7.43 9.85
N ALA A 148 -3.00 -7.26 8.58
CA ALA A 148 -1.79 -6.57 8.19
C ALA A 148 -2.10 -5.11 7.78
N MET A 149 -1.08 -4.26 7.83
CA MET A 149 -1.14 -2.87 7.46
C MET A 149 0.05 -2.51 6.57
N LEU A 150 -0.23 -1.95 5.40
CA LEU A 150 0.75 -1.30 4.54
C LEU A 150 0.77 0.19 4.88
N TRP A 151 1.95 0.73 5.16
CA TRP A 151 2.13 2.17 5.35
C TRP A 151 2.85 2.76 4.14
N CYS A 152 2.12 3.32 3.20
CA CYS A 152 2.69 3.77 1.94
C CYS A 152 2.79 5.30 1.89
N ILE A 153 3.78 5.81 1.16
CA ILE A 153 3.88 7.24 0.84
C ILE A 153 3.67 7.41 -0.66
N ALA A 154 2.66 8.18 -1.03
CA ALA A 154 2.39 8.57 -2.42
C ALA A 154 2.76 10.04 -2.61
N VAL A 155 3.42 10.38 -3.72
CA VAL A 155 3.72 11.78 -4.06
C VAL A 155 2.66 12.29 -5.03
N LEU A 156 1.87 13.27 -4.59
CA LEU A 156 0.83 13.91 -5.39
C LEU A 156 1.44 14.94 -6.38
N HIS A 157 2.50 15.63 -5.95
CA HIS A 157 3.24 16.58 -6.77
C HIS A 157 4.74 16.55 -6.44
N GLY A 158 5.58 16.81 -7.45
CA GLY A 158 7.02 16.64 -7.40
C GLY A 158 7.44 15.20 -7.75
N GLN A 159 8.72 15.01 -8.09
CA GLN A 159 9.22 13.69 -8.53
C GLN A 159 9.99 12.97 -7.40
N PRO A 160 9.77 11.65 -7.17
CA PRO A 160 10.65 10.81 -6.36
C PRO A 160 12.07 10.78 -6.95
N GLN A 161 13.11 10.83 -6.11
CA GLN A 161 14.51 10.91 -6.54
C GLN A 161 15.12 9.51 -6.75
N GLU A 162 14.62 8.49 -6.03
CA GLU A 162 15.28 7.16 -5.92
C GLU A 162 14.32 6.00 -6.22
N GLY A 163 13.30 6.23 -7.05
CA GLY A 163 12.28 5.23 -7.39
C GLY A 163 11.06 5.25 -6.45
N PRO A 164 10.18 4.21 -6.51
CA PRO A 164 8.96 4.18 -5.71
C PRO A 164 9.27 3.91 -4.22
N PHE A 165 8.54 4.58 -3.33
CA PHE A 165 8.62 4.30 -1.90
C PHE A 165 7.96 2.95 -1.61
N ARG A 166 8.76 1.95 -1.24
CA ARG A 166 8.23 0.67 -0.76
C ARG A 166 7.44 0.90 0.53
N CYS A 167 6.28 0.28 0.63
CA CYS A 167 5.45 0.36 1.82
C CYS A 167 6.00 -0.59 2.89
N PRO A 168 6.33 -0.13 4.09
CA PRO A 168 6.54 -1.02 5.21
C PRO A 168 5.27 -1.82 5.51
N PHE A 169 5.44 -3.12 5.76
CA PHE A 169 4.41 -4.09 6.05
C PHE A 169 4.43 -4.41 7.56
N PHE A 170 3.30 -4.22 8.25
CA PHE A 170 3.15 -4.40 9.71
C PHE A 170 2.02 -5.36 10.05
N TYR A 171 2.18 -6.13 11.14
CA TYR A 171 1.07 -6.83 11.77
C TYR A 171 0.38 -5.93 12.78
N MET A 172 -0.95 -5.94 12.79
CA MET A 172 -1.76 -5.24 13.79
C MET A 172 -1.97 -6.17 14.99
N VAL A 173 -1.20 -5.96 16.06
CA VAL A 173 -1.38 -6.71 17.32
C VAL A 173 -2.57 -6.14 18.12
N LYS A 174 -3.19 -7.01 18.92
CA LYS A 174 -4.33 -6.69 19.78
C LYS A 174 -3.98 -5.49 20.68
N GLY A 175 -4.73 -4.39 20.56
CA GLY A 175 -4.44 -3.10 21.21
C GLY A 175 -4.02 -1.96 20.28
N GLY A 176 -3.96 -2.20 18.97
CA GLY A 176 -3.67 -1.16 17.96
C GLY A 176 -2.18 -0.83 17.79
N GLN A 177 -1.31 -1.55 18.51
CA GLN A 177 0.13 -1.40 18.37
C GLN A 177 0.61 -2.05 17.06
N ARG A 178 1.56 -1.39 16.39
CA ARG A 178 2.13 -1.85 15.12
C ARG A 178 3.41 -2.62 15.43
N SER A 179 3.51 -3.85 14.97
CA SER A 179 4.77 -4.60 15.03
C SER A 179 5.33 -4.76 13.60
N PRO A 180 6.62 -4.45 13.36
CA PRO A 180 7.28 -4.83 12.11
C PRO A 180 7.12 -6.32 11.87
N CYS A 181 6.96 -6.71 10.61
CA CYS A 181 6.88 -8.11 10.25
C CYS A 181 8.29 -8.69 10.16
N ILE A 182 8.70 -9.37 11.22
CA ILE A 182 10.00 -10.04 11.32
C ILE A 182 9.84 -11.41 10.65
N GLY A 183 10.01 -11.48 9.33
CA GLY A 183 9.86 -12.72 8.55
C GLY A 183 9.36 -12.57 7.10
N CYS A 184 9.11 -11.35 6.63
CA CYS A 184 8.67 -11.10 5.25
C CYS A 184 9.84 -10.93 4.24
N PHE A 185 11.00 -11.54 4.51
CA PHE A 185 12.24 -11.37 3.72
C PHE A 185 12.74 -12.69 3.14
#